data_AF-A0A7X7U3W9-F1
#
_entry.id   AF-A0A7X7U3W9-F1
#
_cell.length_a   1.000
_cell.length_b   1.000
_cell.length_c   1.000
_cell.angle_alpha   90.00
_cell.angle_beta   90.00
_cell.angle_gamma   90.00
#
_symmetry.space_group_name_H-M   'P 1'
#
loop_
_entity.id
_entity.type
_entity.pdbx_description
1 polymer ?
#
loop_
_entity_poly.entity_id
_entity_poly.type
_entity_poly.pdbx_seq_one_letter_code
_entity_poly.pdbx_strand_id
1 'polypeptide(L)'
;MLELQENIAKVQSATTSLRRSLVDSAVREYFATLDLIGSPAAGDFTAAEGRAYAVLKQELLAAGSIALVNGATPIDDDGVALVALSFDSIARPLRTPGPAGTAQTRPMTLGLAGAAGAVGGMMLGGALMRLAYDMRDLGLALGGPIGALLAVLLMCGTARVRLLTRVLPWLFVRPKAMRGASRSEHEKAVRAAVEQWVDWAIPMLAVLCMNRMGLPQPQTDRDKALKRLGKLIYSLHQSTPASLPVVAHELIQEAKNSGFEGIEGQPAFAQVGPQEKEIMIWSTDLQSKYETFGHITDGDRVTVERPAVVFGGRIVQRGLVRKVRDR
;
A
#
# COMPACT_ATOMS: atom_id res chain seq x y z
N MET A 1 22.10 -24.35 11.33
CA MET A 1 22.34 -23.82 9.97
C MET A 1 22.20 -24.90 8.90
N LEU A 2 22.79 -26.08 9.05
CA LEU A 2 22.68 -27.19 8.08
C LEU A 2 21.23 -27.66 7.85
N GLU A 3 20.44 -27.85 8.91
CA GLU A 3 19.03 -28.25 8.82
C GLU A 3 18.14 -27.23 8.09
N LEU A 4 18.47 -25.93 8.19
CA LEU A 4 17.73 -24.87 7.49
C LEU A 4 18.00 -24.93 5.98
N GLN A 5 19.26 -25.13 5.60
CA GLN A 5 19.65 -25.24 4.19
C GLN A 5 19.05 -26.48 3.53
N GLU A 6 19.03 -27.62 4.23
CA GLU A 6 18.42 -28.86 3.74
C GLU A 6 16.90 -28.71 3.56
N ASN A 7 16.21 -28.07 4.52
CA ASN A 7 14.78 -27.81 4.41
C ASN A 7 14.46 -26.83 3.27
N ILE A 8 15.25 -25.76 3.10
CA ILE A 8 15.08 -24.84 1.97
C ILE A 8 15.28 -25.57 0.64
N ALA A 9 16.31 -26.42 0.51
CA ALA A 9 16.56 -27.19 -0.70
C ALA A 9 15.40 -28.17 -1.01
N LYS A 10 14.85 -28.82 0.02
CA LYS A 10 13.68 -29.70 -0.08
C LYS A 10 12.43 -28.94 -0.52
N VAL A 11 12.19 -27.75 0.02
CA VAL A 11 11.06 -26.90 -0.38
C VAL A 11 11.24 -26.38 -1.80
N GLN A 12 12.46 -25.99 -2.18
CA GLN A 12 12.75 -25.54 -3.55
C GLN A 12 12.50 -26.64 -4.59
N SER A 13 12.87 -27.89 -4.29
CA SER A 13 12.59 -29.01 -5.20
C SER A 13 11.09 -29.30 -5.28
N ALA A 14 10.38 -29.32 -4.15
CA ALA A 14 8.93 -29.55 -4.09
C ALA A 14 8.10 -28.45 -4.77
N THR A 15 8.57 -27.22 -4.77
CA THR A 15 7.87 -26.05 -5.33
C THR A 15 8.20 -25.79 -6.81
N THR A 16 8.95 -26.67 -7.48
CA THR A 16 9.37 -26.46 -8.87
C THR A 16 8.19 -26.24 -9.84
N SER A 17 7.10 -27.00 -9.70
CA SER A 17 5.90 -26.85 -10.53
C SER A 17 5.16 -25.54 -10.23
N LEU A 18 5.03 -25.19 -8.95
CA LEU A 18 4.46 -23.94 -8.48
C LEU A 18 5.25 -22.74 -9.03
N ARG A 19 6.59 -22.77 -8.98
CA ARG A 19 7.47 -21.73 -9.53
C ARG A 19 7.18 -21.45 -11.00
N ARG A 20 7.13 -22.50 -11.82
CA ARG A 20 6.83 -22.36 -13.25
C ARG A 20 5.44 -21.77 -13.48
N SER A 21 4.44 -22.26 -12.75
CA SER A 21 3.07 -21.76 -12.85
C SER A 21 2.98 -20.27 -12.49
N LEU A 22 3.58 -19.86 -11.36
CA LEU A 22 3.62 -18.47 -10.91
C LEU A 22 4.29 -17.56 -11.95
N VAL A 23 5.45 -17.98 -12.48
CA VAL A 23 6.18 -17.23 -13.50
C VAL A 23 5.33 -17.07 -14.75
N ASP A 24 4.74 -18.16 -15.26
CA ASP A 24 3.93 -18.13 -16.48
C ASP A 24 2.65 -17.31 -16.31
N SER A 25 1.96 -17.42 -15.17
CA SER A 25 0.78 -16.61 -14.83
C SER A 25 1.12 -15.12 -14.79
N ALA A 26 2.20 -14.75 -14.10
CA ALA A 26 2.59 -13.35 -13.92
C ALA A 26 3.08 -12.69 -15.21
N VAL A 27 3.90 -13.40 -15.99
CA VAL A 27 4.36 -12.93 -17.30
C VAL A 27 3.18 -12.76 -18.24
N ARG A 28 2.23 -13.71 -18.25
CA ARG A 28 1.01 -13.61 -19.05
C ARG A 28 0.18 -12.38 -18.66
N GLU A 29 -0.04 -12.15 -17.37
CA GLU A 29 -0.83 -11.01 -16.89
C GLU A 29 -0.15 -9.67 -17.21
N TYR A 30 1.17 -9.61 -17.08
CA TYR A 30 1.97 -8.44 -17.45
C TYR A 30 1.74 -8.07 -18.93
N PHE A 31 1.88 -9.03 -19.85
CA PHE A 31 1.70 -8.77 -21.27
C PHE A 31 0.23 -8.59 -21.67
N ALA A 32 -0.70 -9.28 -21.02
CA ALA A 32 -2.14 -9.06 -21.23
C ALA A 32 -2.51 -7.59 -20.92
N THR A 33 -1.98 -7.05 -19.82
CA THR A 33 -2.21 -5.64 -19.44
C THR A 33 -1.65 -4.68 -20.50
N LEU A 34 -0.45 -4.96 -21.04
CA LEU A 34 0.17 -4.13 -22.08
C LEU A 34 -0.51 -4.24 -23.45
N ASP A 35 -0.97 -5.44 -23.82
CA ASP A 35 -1.63 -5.71 -25.11
C ASP A 35 -2.97 -4.97 -25.20
N LEU A 36 -3.67 -4.73 -24.08
CA LEU A 36 -4.88 -3.90 -24.02
C LEU A 36 -4.63 -2.42 -24.40
N ILE A 37 -3.41 -1.92 -24.20
CA ILE A 37 -3.08 -0.50 -24.31
C ILE A 37 -2.54 -0.15 -25.70
N GLY A 38 -2.07 -1.13 -26.48
CA GLY A 38 -1.63 -1.00 -27.88
C GLY A 38 -0.32 -0.22 -28.09
N SER A 39 -0.13 0.91 -27.41
CA SER A 39 1.07 1.74 -27.40
C SER A 39 1.40 2.19 -25.96
N PRO A 40 2.02 1.32 -25.15
CA PRO A 40 2.25 1.59 -23.73
C PRO A 40 3.26 2.73 -23.51
N ALA A 41 2.92 3.65 -22.63
CA ALA A 41 3.80 4.68 -22.07
C ALA A 41 4.48 4.18 -20.78
N ALA A 42 5.44 4.95 -20.25
CA ALA A 42 6.19 4.59 -19.03
C ALA A 42 5.29 4.19 -17.85
N GLY A 43 4.16 4.88 -17.65
CA GLY A 43 3.20 4.56 -16.58
C GLY A 43 2.43 3.25 -16.80
N ASP A 44 2.27 2.82 -18.05
CA ASP A 44 1.57 1.58 -18.38
C ASP A 44 2.42 0.34 -18.01
N PHE A 45 3.75 0.45 -18.11
CA PHE A 45 4.67 -0.59 -17.63
C PHE A 45 4.62 -0.73 -16.10
N THR A 46 4.53 0.37 -15.36
CA THR A 46 4.36 0.32 -13.91
C THR A 46 3.01 -0.27 -13.50
N ALA A 47 1.94 0.00 -14.27
CA ALA A 47 0.64 -0.60 -14.04
C ALA A 47 0.64 -2.12 -14.32
N ALA A 48 1.27 -2.54 -15.43
CA ALA A 48 1.44 -3.96 -15.77
C ALA A 48 2.29 -4.70 -14.72
N GLU A 49 3.35 -4.08 -14.21
CA GLU A 49 4.17 -4.61 -13.12
C GLU A 49 3.34 -4.79 -11.83
N GLY A 50 2.54 -3.78 -11.47
CA GLY A 50 1.64 -3.87 -10.31
C GLY A 50 0.60 -4.99 -10.45
N ARG A 51 0.04 -5.20 -11.65
CA ARG A 51 -0.89 -6.30 -11.92
C ARG A 51 -0.23 -7.68 -11.83
N ALA A 52 0.93 -7.84 -12.47
CA ALA A 52 1.69 -9.08 -12.39
C ALA A 52 2.09 -9.41 -10.94
N TYR A 53 2.51 -8.39 -10.17
CA TYR A 53 2.85 -8.55 -8.77
C TYR A 53 1.64 -8.96 -7.91
N ALA A 54 0.47 -8.38 -8.16
CA ALA A 54 -0.75 -8.76 -7.43
C ALA A 54 -1.12 -10.23 -7.66
N VAL A 55 -1.06 -10.71 -8.91
CA VAL A 55 -1.32 -12.13 -9.24
C VAL A 55 -0.28 -13.04 -8.58
N LEU A 56 1.01 -12.69 -8.66
CA LEU A 56 2.07 -13.45 -7.99
C LEU A 56 1.81 -13.60 -6.50
N LYS A 57 1.46 -12.51 -5.80
CA LYS A 57 1.17 -12.54 -4.37
C LYS A 57 -0.05 -13.39 -4.07
N GLN A 58 -1.14 -13.21 -4.83
CA GLN A 58 -2.38 -13.94 -4.62
C GLN A 58 -2.18 -15.45 -4.78
N GLU A 59 -1.47 -15.88 -5.83
CA GLU A 59 -1.21 -17.30 -6.06
C GLU A 59 -0.17 -17.88 -5.08
N LEU A 60 0.87 -17.12 -4.73
CA LEU A 60 1.91 -17.55 -3.79
C LEU A 60 1.36 -17.68 -2.36
N LEU A 61 0.51 -16.75 -1.93
CA LEU A 61 -0.07 -16.71 -0.59
C LEU A 61 -1.40 -17.47 -0.49
N ALA A 62 -1.81 -18.18 -1.54
CA ALA A 62 -2.93 -19.10 -1.46
C ALA A 62 -2.62 -20.23 -0.46
N ALA A 63 -3.64 -20.68 0.27
CA ALA A 63 -3.49 -21.70 1.31
C ALA A 63 -2.80 -22.99 0.79
N GLY A 64 -3.11 -23.41 -0.44
CA GLY A 64 -2.48 -24.57 -1.08
C GLY A 64 -0.98 -24.36 -1.36
N SER A 65 -0.60 -23.17 -1.83
CA SER A 65 0.81 -22.81 -2.08
C SER A 65 1.61 -22.72 -0.79
N ILE A 66 1.03 -22.12 0.24
CA ILE A 66 1.64 -22.04 1.58
C ILE A 66 1.79 -23.43 2.18
N ALA A 67 0.79 -24.29 2.08
CA ALA A 67 0.87 -25.67 2.55
C ALA A 67 1.97 -26.45 1.81
N LEU A 68 2.08 -26.29 0.49
CA LEU A 68 3.16 -26.89 -0.31
C LEU A 68 4.54 -26.43 0.18
N VAL A 69 4.70 -25.13 0.44
CA VAL A 69 5.94 -24.53 0.97
C VAL A 69 6.23 -25.00 2.40
N ASN A 70 5.20 -25.27 3.19
CA ASN A 70 5.29 -25.84 4.54
C ASN A 70 5.42 -27.37 4.54
N GLY A 71 5.95 -27.97 3.48
CA GLY A 71 6.17 -29.42 3.40
C GLY A 71 4.88 -30.25 3.33
N ALA A 72 3.83 -29.72 2.69
CA ALA A 72 2.49 -30.28 2.59
C ALA A 72 1.74 -30.41 3.93
N THR A 73 2.20 -29.72 4.98
CA THR A 73 1.44 -29.63 6.23
C THR A 73 0.43 -28.48 6.14
N PRO A 74 -0.87 -28.77 6.35
CA PRO A 74 -1.90 -27.74 6.25
C PRO A 74 -1.70 -26.70 7.36
N ILE A 75 -1.85 -25.44 6.98
CA ILE A 75 -1.85 -24.31 7.91
C ILE A 75 -3.30 -23.86 8.12
N ASP A 76 -3.66 -23.54 9.36
CA ASP A 76 -4.94 -22.92 9.71
C ASP A 76 -5.10 -21.54 9.03
N ASP A 77 -6.34 -21.11 8.78
CA ASP A 77 -6.60 -19.84 8.09
C ASP A 77 -5.96 -18.63 8.78
N ASP A 78 -5.94 -18.64 10.12
CA ASP A 78 -5.26 -17.62 10.93
C ASP A 78 -3.75 -17.60 10.68
N GLY A 79 -3.16 -18.78 10.48
CA GLY A 79 -1.77 -18.95 10.16
C GLY A 79 -1.39 -18.48 8.78
N VAL A 80 -2.25 -18.79 7.81
CA VAL A 80 -2.12 -18.27 6.45
C VAL A 80 -2.15 -16.74 6.47
N ALA A 81 -3.09 -16.14 7.20
CA ALA A 81 -3.17 -14.69 7.34
C ALA A 81 -1.93 -14.08 8.01
N LEU A 82 -1.42 -14.68 9.08
CA LEU A 82 -0.22 -14.20 9.77
C LEU A 82 1.03 -14.31 8.88
N VAL A 83 1.18 -15.43 8.15
CA VAL A 83 2.28 -15.63 7.20
C VAL A 83 2.17 -14.62 6.07
N ALA A 84 0.98 -14.39 5.52
CA ALA A 84 0.73 -13.38 4.48
C ALA A 84 1.09 -11.96 4.96
N LEU A 85 0.65 -11.57 6.16
CA LEU A 85 0.98 -10.26 6.75
C LEU A 85 2.49 -10.11 7.00
N SER A 86 3.12 -11.16 7.52
CA SER A 86 4.56 -11.17 7.79
C SER A 86 5.34 -11.08 6.48
N PHE A 87 4.94 -11.85 5.47
CA PHE A 87 5.53 -11.81 4.13
C PHE A 87 5.38 -10.42 3.51
N ASP A 88 4.20 -9.80 3.62
CA ASP A 88 3.96 -8.47 3.09
C ASP A 88 4.81 -7.39 3.74
N SER A 89 5.16 -7.55 5.02
CA SER A 89 6.04 -6.61 5.72
C SER A 89 7.50 -6.65 5.24
N ILE A 90 7.93 -7.77 4.63
CA ILE A 90 9.30 -7.99 4.16
C ILE A 90 9.43 -8.10 2.64
N ALA A 91 8.31 -8.25 1.93
CA ALA A 91 8.26 -8.52 0.50
C ALA A 91 8.92 -7.38 -0.29
N ARG A 92 9.90 -7.72 -1.13
CA ARG A 92 10.42 -6.77 -2.11
C ARG A 92 9.38 -6.58 -3.21
N PRO A 93 9.15 -5.35 -3.71
CA PRO A 93 8.32 -5.16 -4.88
C PRO A 93 8.98 -5.85 -6.08
N LEU A 94 8.18 -6.47 -6.95
CA LEU A 94 8.64 -6.91 -8.27
C LEU A 94 9.13 -5.66 -9.02
N ARG A 95 10.31 -5.72 -9.62
CA ARG A 95 10.83 -4.65 -10.49
C ARG A 95 11.20 -5.25 -11.83
N THR A 96 10.50 -4.86 -12.87
CA THR A 96 10.79 -5.29 -14.23
C THR A 96 11.69 -4.25 -14.91
N PRO A 97 12.75 -4.67 -15.61
CA PRO A 97 13.51 -3.72 -16.42
C PRO A 97 12.60 -3.16 -17.52
N GLY A 98 12.68 -1.85 -17.77
CA GLY A 98 11.99 -1.24 -18.90
C GLY A 98 12.51 -1.79 -20.23
N PRO A 99 11.72 -1.73 -21.33
CA PRO A 99 12.17 -2.22 -22.62
C PRO A 99 13.43 -1.47 -23.06
N ALA A 100 14.43 -2.20 -23.57
CA ALA A 100 15.73 -1.67 -24.00
C ALA A 100 15.64 -0.59 -25.11
N GLY A 101 14.45 -0.37 -25.68
CA GLY A 101 14.16 0.64 -26.68
C GLY A 101 13.09 1.64 -26.25
N THR A 102 13.12 2.15 -25.01
CA THR A 102 12.29 3.32 -24.66
C THR A 102 12.58 4.45 -25.64
N ALA A 103 11.51 5.12 -26.08
CA ALA A 103 11.52 6.09 -27.16
C ALA A 103 12.52 7.23 -26.92
N GLN A 104 13.77 7.06 -27.34
CA GLN A 104 14.62 8.19 -27.68
C GLN A 104 14.02 8.81 -28.92
N THR A 105 13.47 10.02 -28.78
CA THR A 105 13.24 10.92 -29.91
C THR A 105 14.55 10.96 -30.70
N ARG A 106 14.53 10.44 -31.94
CA ARG A 106 15.74 10.35 -32.75
C ARG A 106 16.45 11.72 -32.71
N PRO A 107 17.77 11.78 -32.52
CA PRO A 107 18.49 13.05 -32.47
C PRO A 107 18.22 13.90 -33.73
N MET A 108 17.96 13.24 -34.85
CA MET A 108 17.54 13.87 -36.11
C MET A 108 16.18 14.59 -36.03
N THR A 109 15.19 14.05 -35.32
CA THR A 109 13.88 14.72 -35.17
C THR A 109 13.96 15.92 -34.24
N LEU A 110 14.76 15.83 -33.17
CA LEU A 110 15.06 16.97 -32.29
C LEU A 110 15.84 18.06 -33.04
N GLY A 111 16.80 17.66 -33.88
CA GLY A 111 17.55 18.58 -34.74
C GLY A 111 16.66 19.29 -35.75
N LEU A 112 15.75 18.57 -36.41
CA LEU A 112 14.78 19.16 -37.34
C LEU A 112 13.81 20.12 -36.64
N ALA A 113 13.30 19.74 -35.47
CA ALA A 113 12.43 20.62 -34.67
C ALA A 113 13.19 21.87 -34.19
N GLY A 114 14.44 21.71 -33.75
CA GLY A 114 15.30 22.84 -33.39
C GLY A 114 15.58 23.77 -34.57
N ALA A 115 15.85 23.23 -35.76
CA ALA A 115 16.09 24.00 -36.98
C ALA A 115 14.82 24.75 -37.43
N ALA A 116 13.66 24.07 -37.47
CA ALA A 116 12.39 24.69 -37.81
C ALA A 116 11.99 25.77 -36.78
N GLY A 117 12.20 25.47 -35.49
CA GLY A 117 12.01 26.41 -34.39
C GLY A 117 12.90 27.64 -34.51
N ALA A 118 14.18 27.47 -34.88
CA ALA A 118 15.11 28.57 -35.09
C ALA A 118 14.64 29.49 -36.21
N VAL A 119 14.29 28.93 -37.38
CA VAL A 119 13.82 29.72 -38.52
C VAL A 119 12.52 30.46 -38.18
N GLY A 120 11.55 29.78 -37.56
CA GLY A 120 10.30 30.41 -37.12
C GLY A 120 10.53 31.49 -36.08
N GLY A 121 11.39 31.25 -35.10
CA GLY A 121 11.74 32.20 -34.06
C GLY A 121 12.49 33.43 -34.58
N MET A 122 13.38 33.28 -35.57
CA MET A 122 14.03 34.40 -36.24
C MET A 122 13.02 35.27 -37.00
N MET A 123 12.08 34.66 -37.73
CA MET A 123 11.05 35.39 -38.47
C MET A 123 10.12 36.16 -37.53
N LEU A 124 9.64 35.49 -36.47
CA LEU A 124 8.65 36.05 -35.56
C LEU A 124 9.29 37.05 -34.58
N GLY A 125 10.47 36.73 -34.05
CA GLY A 125 11.27 37.61 -33.19
C GLY A 125 11.75 38.86 -33.94
N GLY A 126 12.19 38.72 -35.19
CA GLY A 126 12.56 39.86 -36.04
C GLY A 126 11.37 40.78 -36.33
N ALA A 127 10.19 40.23 -36.59
CA ALA A 127 8.97 41.02 -36.80
C ALA A 127 8.51 41.74 -35.53
N LEU A 128 8.51 41.05 -34.38
CA LEU A 128 8.09 41.62 -33.09
C LEU A 128 9.05 42.71 -32.59
N MET A 129 10.36 42.47 -32.64
CA MET A 129 11.34 43.46 -32.17
C MET A 129 11.42 44.68 -33.09
N ARG A 130 11.19 44.51 -34.39
CA ARG A 130 11.00 45.63 -35.32
C ARG A 130 9.76 46.46 -34.97
N LEU A 131 8.66 45.82 -34.62
CA LEU A 131 7.42 46.52 -34.27
C LEU A 131 7.55 47.27 -32.92
N ALA A 132 8.19 46.66 -31.93
CA ALA A 132 8.21 47.17 -30.56
C ALA A 132 9.37 48.14 -30.28
N TYR A 133 10.55 47.92 -30.89
CA TYR A 133 11.78 48.63 -30.54
C TYR A 133 12.55 49.16 -31.77
N ASP A 134 12.03 48.96 -32.98
CA ASP A 134 12.70 49.26 -34.26
C ASP A 134 14.07 48.57 -34.44
N MET A 135 14.35 47.53 -33.64
CA MET A 135 15.61 46.79 -33.64
C MET A 135 15.42 45.40 -34.23
N ARG A 136 15.48 45.31 -35.57
CA ARG A 136 15.32 44.05 -36.30
C ARG A 136 16.44 43.05 -36.00
N ASP A 137 17.69 43.52 -35.91
CA ASP A 137 18.86 42.66 -35.79
C ASP A 137 18.91 41.92 -34.46
N LEU A 138 18.42 42.57 -33.40
CA LEU A 138 18.27 41.96 -32.08
C LEU A 138 17.24 40.81 -32.10
N GLY A 139 16.13 41.01 -32.82
CA GLY A 139 15.10 39.99 -33.01
C GLY A 139 15.56 38.78 -33.84
N LEU A 140 16.44 38.99 -34.81
CA LEU A 140 17.07 37.90 -35.58
C LEU A 140 18.10 37.13 -34.75
N ALA A 141 18.92 37.83 -33.97
CA ALA A 141 19.96 37.22 -33.14
C ALA A 141 19.38 36.38 -31.99
N LEU A 142 18.35 36.89 -31.31
CA LEU A 142 17.73 36.20 -30.17
C LEU A 142 16.59 35.25 -30.58
N GLY A 143 15.91 35.53 -31.68
CA GLY A 143 14.76 34.76 -32.14
C GLY A 143 15.11 33.31 -32.48
N GLY A 144 16.27 33.07 -33.08
CA GLY A 144 16.73 31.72 -33.43
C GLY A 144 16.90 30.79 -32.22
N PRO A 145 17.75 31.13 -31.24
CA PRO A 145 17.94 30.33 -30.04
C PRO A 145 16.64 30.11 -29.25
N ILE A 146 15.82 31.15 -29.08
CA ILE A 146 14.56 31.08 -28.33
C ILE A 146 13.55 30.19 -29.06
N GLY A 147 13.42 30.35 -30.38
CA GLY A 147 12.52 29.54 -31.20
C GLY A 147 12.93 28.07 -31.24
N ALA A 148 14.23 27.78 -31.35
CA ALA A 148 14.75 26.41 -31.29
C ALA A 148 14.45 25.73 -29.94
N LEU A 149 14.71 26.43 -28.84
CA LEU A 149 14.43 25.95 -27.48
C LEU A 149 12.93 25.67 -27.31
N LEU A 150 12.07 26.62 -27.69
CA LEU A 150 10.62 26.47 -27.58
C LEU A 150 10.10 25.31 -28.41
N ALA A 151 10.57 25.14 -29.65
CA ALA A 151 10.15 24.03 -30.50
C ALA A 151 10.57 22.67 -29.94
N VAL A 152 11.78 22.56 -29.37
CA VAL A 152 12.24 21.34 -28.70
C VAL A 152 11.43 21.07 -27.44
N LEU A 153 11.15 22.08 -26.61
CA LEU A 153 10.31 21.94 -25.42
C LEU A 153 8.87 21.57 -25.77
N LEU A 154 8.31 22.16 -26.84
CA LEU A 154 7.01 21.79 -27.37
C LEU A 154 7.00 20.34 -27.82
N MET A 155 8.05 19.88 -28.51
CA MET A 155 8.15 18.49 -28.97
C MET A 155 8.26 17.50 -27.79
N CYS A 156 9.02 17.86 -26.74
CA CYS A 156 9.14 17.07 -25.51
C CYS A 156 7.85 17.07 -24.67
N GLY A 157 7.14 18.20 -24.62
CA GLY A 157 5.88 18.34 -23.89
C GLY A 157 4.69 17.70 -24.63
N THR A 158 4.64 17.83 -25.95
CA THR A 158 3.54 17.30 -26.79
C THR A 158 3.58 15.78 -26.93
N ALA A 159 4.73 15.14 -26.74
CA ALA A 159 4.84 13.69 -26.60
C ALA A 159 3.98 13.11 -25.45
N ARG A 160 3.53 13.92 -24.48
CA ARG A 160 2.64 13.51 -23.39
C ARG A 160 1.14 13.67 -23.73
N VAL A 161 0.77 14.43 -24.76
CA VAL A 161 -0.63 14.79 -25.03
C VAL A 161 -1.21 13.94 -26.17
N ARG A 162 -2.05 12.96 -25.82
CA ARG A 162 -2.68 11.99 -26.75
C ARG A 162 -3.50 12.62 -27.89
N LEU A 163 -3.92 13.87 -27.76
CA LEU A 163 -4.79 14.53 -28.74
C LEU A 163 -4.04 14.91 -30.02
N LEU A 164 -2.78 15.34 -29.91
CA LEU A 164 -2.02 15.88 -31.04
C LEU A 164 -1.41 14.77 -31.93
N THR A 165 -1.08 13.62 -31.33
CA THR A 165 -0.63 12.43 -32.06
C THR A 165 -1.70 11.86 -32.99
N ARG A 166 -2.99 12.20 -32.76
CA ARG A 166 -4.10 11.90 -33.67
C ARG A 166 -4.18 12.83 -34.87
N VAL A 167 -3.79 14.10 -34.73
CA VAL A 167 -3.97 15.14 -35.76
C VAL A 167 -2.75 15.23 -36.69
N LEU A 168 -1.52 15.02 -36.18
CA LEU A 168 -0.30 14.96 -37.00
C LEU A 168 0.45 13.63 -36.85
N PRO A 169 -0.10 12.50 -37.36
CA PRO A 169 0.52 11.18 -37.22
C PRO A 169 1.83 11.02 -37.98
N TRP A 170 2.15 11.90 -38.93
CA TRP A 170 3.40 11.85 -39.71
C TRP A 170 4.61 12.47 -38.98
N LEU A 171 4.38 13.45 -38.08
CA LEU A 171 5.46 14.10 -37.31
C LEU A 171 5.89 13.28 -36.09
N PHE A 172 4.99 12.47 -35.54
CA PHE A 172 5.26 11.61 -34.41
C PHE A 172 5.34 10.17 -34.90
N VAL A 173 6.57 9.65 -35.03
CA VAL A 173 6.79 8.21 -35.22
C VAL A 173 6.07 7.52 -34.07
N ARG A 174 4.93 6.88 -34.35
CA ARG A 174 4.20 6.09 -33.35
C ARG A 174 5.22 5.21 -32.62
N PRO A 175 5.19 5.14 -31.27
CA PRO A 175 5.93 4.13 -30.56
C PRO A 175 5.53 2.82 -31.23
N LYS A 176 6.50 2.20 -31.89
CA LYS A 176 6.26 0.97 -32.65
C LYS A 176 5.73 0.00 -31.59
N ALA A 177 4.44 -0.34 -31.67
CA ALA A 177 3.83 -1.34 -30.78
C ALA A 177 4.84 -2.48 -30.67
N MET A 178 5.24 -2.86 -29.45
CA MET A 178 6.30 -3.84 -29.22
C MET A 178 5.97 -5.11 -30.01
N ARG A 179 6.56 -5.24 -31.20
CA ARG A 179 6.27 -6.29 -32.17
C ARG A 179 7.59 -6.88 -32.63
N GLY A 180 7.63 -8.20 -32.75
CA GLY A 180 8.80 -8.95 -33.17
C GLY A 180 9.87 -9.06 -32.07
N ALA A 181 11.14 -9.02 -32.46
CA ALA A 181 12.30 -9.32 -31.60
C ALA A 181 12.34 -8.53 -30.28
N SER A 182 11.98 -7.24 -30.31
CA SER A 182 11.95 -6.39 -29.10
C SER A 182 10.96 -6.88 -28.04
N ARG A 183 9.81 -7.45 -28.43
CA ARG A 183 8.85 -8.05 -27.50
C ARG A 183 9.41 -9.31 -26.89
N SER A 184 10.05 -10.17 -27.70
CA SER A 184 10.64 -11.41 -27.19
C SER A 184 11.82 -11.18 -26.26
N GLU A 185 12.61 -10.13 -26.48
CA GLU A 185 13.70 -9.74 -25.57
C GLU A 185 13.15 -9.17 -24.27
N HIS A 186 12.14 -8.30 -24.36
CA HIS A 186 11.45 -7.77 -23.17
C HIS A 186 10.78 -8.89 -22.37
N GLU A 187 10.15 -9.84 -23.03
CA GLU A 187 9.52 -11.00 -22.40
C GLU A 187 10.53 -11.85 -21.64
N LYS A 188 11.71 -12.11 -22.22
CA LYS A 188 12.80 -12.81 -21.53
C LYS A 188 13.27 -12.03 -20.29
N ALA A 189 13.39 -10.71 -20.40
CA ALA A 189 13.81 -9.86 -19.29
C ALA A 189 12.77 -9.82 -18.15
N VAL A 190 11.49 -9.71 -18.49
CA VAL A 190 10.38 -9.78 -17.53
C VAL A 190 10.32 -11.16 -16.87
N ARG A 191 10.42 -12.24 -17.66
CA ARG A 191 10.45 -13.62 -17.16
C ARG A 191 11.60 -13.82 -16.17
N ALA A 192 12.81 -13.40 -16.52
CA ALA A 192 13.97 -13.50 -15.63
C ALA A 192 13.78 -12.69 -14.33
N ALA A 193 13.19 -11.50 -14.40
CA ALA A 193 12.91 -10.68 -13.22
C ALA A 193 11.87 -11.34 -12.29
N VAL A 194 10.83 -11.95 -12.88
CA VAL A 194 9.81 -12.69 -12.12
C VAL A 194 10.41 -13.97 -11.51
N GLU A 195 11.20 -14.73 -12.27
CA GLU A 195 11.92 -15.91 -11.77
C GLU A 195 12.81 -15.54 -10.58
N GLN A 196 13.63 -14.50 -10.70
CA GLN A 196 14.47 -14.03 -9.60
C GLN A 196 13.66 -13.61 -8.37
N TRP A 197 12.51 -12.97 -8.57
CA TRP A 197 11.63 -12.60 -7.47
C TRP A 197 11.04 -13.84 -6.77
N VAL A 198 10.55 -14.81 -7.52
CA VAL A 198 9.98 -16.06 -7.00
C VAL A 198 11.03 -16.89 -6.26
N ASP A 199 12.25 -16.93 -6.80
CA ASP A 199 13.39 -17.66 -6.25
C ASP A 199 13.85 -17.10 -4.90
N TRP A 200 13.66 -15.80 -4.70
CA TRP A 200 13.82 -15.15 -3.41
C TRP A 200 12.62 -15.36 -2.48
N ALA A 201 11.40 -15.25 -3.01
CA ALA A 201 10.16 -15.28 -2.24
C ALA A 201 9.90 -16.63 -1.58
N ILE A 202 10.12 -17.74 -2.28
CA ILE A 202 9.80 -19.09 -1.78
C ILE A 202 10.66 -19.49 -0.57
N PRO A 203 12.00 -19.36 -0.59
CA PRO A 203 12.82 -19.61 0.60
C PRO A 203 12.43 -18.70 1.77
N MET A 204 12.10 -17.43 1.50
CA MET A 204 11.68 -16.51 2.55
C MET A 204 10.36 -16.95 3.19
N LEU A 205 9.39 -17.38 2.36
CA LEU A 205 8.11 -17.92 2.83
C LEU A 205 8.31 -19.21 3.63
N ALA A 206 9.22 -20.09 3.20
CA ALA A 206 9.58 -21.31 3.93
C ALA A 206 10.14 -20.97 5.32
N VAL A 207 11.03 -19.99 5.42
CA VAL A 207 11.57 -19.52 6.71
C VAL A 207 10.47 -18.96 7.61
N LEU A 208 9.51 -18.20 7.07
CA LEU A 208 8.37 -17.70 7.84
C LEU A 208 7.48 -18.84 8.36
N CYS A 209 7.19 -19.84 7.53
CA CYS A 209 6.45 -21.03 7.95
C CYS A 209 7.19 -21.81 9.05
N MET A 210 8.51 -21.98 8.92
CA MET A 210 9.33 -22.67 9.92
C MET A 210 9.42 -21.92 11.26
N ASN A 211 9.61 -20.59 11.23
CA ASN A 211 9.65 -19.78 12.45
C ASN A 211 8.31 -19.81 13.22
N ARG A 212 7.19 -20.05 12.53
CA ARG A 212 5.91 -20.27 13.17
C ARG A 212 5.83 -21.62 13.89
N MET A 213 6.43 -22.68 13.34
CA MET A 213 6.45 -24.01 13.98
C MET A 213 7.21 -24.01 15.33
N GLY A 214 8.09 -23.03 15.57
CA GLY A 214 8.82 -22.88 16.84
C GLY A 214 8.03 -22.20 17.96
N LEU A 215 6.86 -21.63 17.67
CA LEU A 215 5.99 -21.02 18.67
C LEU A 215 4.64 -21.76 18.61
N PRO A 216 4.44 -22.80 19.44
CA PRO A 216 3.11 -23.03 19.95
C PRO A 216 2.78 -21.76 20.72
N GLN A 217 2.13 -20.79 20.08
CA GLN A 217 1.42 -19.79 20.85
C GLN A 217 0.30 -20.58 21.49
N PRO A 218 0.33 -20.87 22.81
CA PRO A 218 -0.90 -21.23 23.47
C PRO A 218 -1.84 -20.10 23.10
N GLN A 219 -2.95 -20.38 22.40
CA GLN A 219 -4.02 -19.39 22.27
C GLN A 219 -4.35 -19.02 23.70
N THR A 220 -3.79 -17.90 24.15
CA THR A 220 -4.03 -17.44 25.50
C THR A 220 -5.52 -17.14 25.55
N ASP A 221 -6.16 -17.30 26.71
CA ASP A 221 -7.59 -16.97 26.81
C ASP A 221 -7.86 -15.52 26.36
N ARG A 222 -6.84 -14.66 26.44
CA ARG A 222 -6.78 -13.33 25.84
C ARG A 222 -6.92 -13.31 24.32
N ASP A 223 -6.25 -14.17 23.57
CA ASP A 223 -6.33 -14.20 22.10
C ASP A 223 -7.71 -14.67 21.63
N LYS A 224 -8.30 -15.65 22.35
CA LYS A 224 -9.68 -16.09 22.10
C LYS A 224 -10.69 -14.99 22.42
N ALA A 225 -10.53 -14.31 23.54
CA ALA A 225 -11.33 -13.15 23.92
C ALA A 225 -11.27 -12.04 22.86
N LEU A 226 -10.08 -11.66 22.42
CA LEU A 226 -9.89 -10.61 21.40
C LEU A 226 -10.52 -10.99 20.06
N LYS A 227 -10.45 -12.26 19.64
CA LYS A 227 -11.14 -12.73 18.42
C LYS A 227 -12.65 -12.64 18.52
N ARG A 228 -13.24 -13.03 19.66
CA ARG A 228 -14.69 -12.94 19.88
C ARG A 228 -15.16 -11.49 19.91
N LEU A 229 -14.40 -10.62 20.58
CA LEU A 229 -14.66 -9.18 20.57
C LEU A 229 -14.54 -8.58 19.17
N GLY A 230 -13.52 -8.95 18.39
CA GLY A 230 -13.35 -8.51 17.01
C GLY A 230 -14.54 -8.89 16.12
N LYS A 231 -15.08 -10.10 16.29
CA LYS A 231 -16.30 -10.54 15.58
C LYS A 231 -17.51 -9.70 15.97
N LEU A 232 -17.70 -9.41 17.25
CA LEU A 232 -18.82 -8.59 17.74
C LEU A 232 -18.71 -7.12 17.31
N ILE A 233 -17.49 -6.57 17.22
CA ILE A 233 -17.26 -5.23 16.65
C ILE A 233 -17.67 -5.19 15.17
N TYR A 234 -17.33 -6.23 14.41
CA TYR A 234 -17.75 -6.33 13.02
C TYR A 234 -19.27 -6.46 12.88
N SER A 235 -19.91 -7.26 13.73
CA SER A 235 -21.38 -7.36 13.80
C SER A 235 -22.04 -6.03 14.19
N LEU A 236 -21.40 -5.24 15.07
CA LEU A 236 -21.85 -3.89 15.43
C LEU A 236 -21.80 -2.95 14.23
N HIS A 237 -20.75 -3.05 13.41
CA HIS A 237 -20.61 -2.23 12.20
C HIS A 237 -21.69 -2.55 11.15
N GLN A 238 -22.13 -3.80 11.06
CA GLN A 238 -23.15 -4.23 10.09
C GLN A 238 -24.59 -4.17 10.62
N SER A 239 -24.81 -3.82 11.89
CA SER A 239 -26.16 -3.84 12.47
C SER A 239 -26.99 -2.64 12.03
N THR A 240 -28.31 -2.86 11.95
CA THR A 240 -29.28 -1.79 11.72
C THR A 240 -29.50 -0.98 13.01
N PRO A 241 -29.99 0.28 12.93
CA PRO A 241 -30.22 1.11 14.11
C PRO A 241 -31.09 0.45 15.19
N ALA A 242 -32.04 -0.40 14.78
CA ALA A 242 -32.92 -1.13 15.69
C ALA A 242 -32.23 -2.27 16.44
N SER A 243 -31.24 -2.94 15.83
CA SER A 243 -30.51 -4.05 16.44
C SER A 243 -29.21 -3.63 17.14
N LEU A 244 -28.76 -2.40 16.89
CA LEU A 244 -27.53 -1.84 17.44
C LEU A 244 -27.45 -1.89 18.98
N PRO A 245 -28.52 -1.59 19.76
CA PRO A 245 -28.46 -1.69 21.22
C PRO A 245 -28.22 -3.12 21.72
N VAL A 246 -28.77 -4.11 21.01
CA VAL A 246 -28.63 -5.54 21.35
C VAL A 246 -27.21 -6.02 21.09
N VAL A 247 -26.66 -5.71 19.90
CA VAL A 247 -25.29 -6.09 19.53
C VAL A 247 -24.25 -5.38 20.40
N ALA A 248 -24.51 -4.11 20.75
CA ALA A 248 -23.65 -3.37 21.67
C ALA A 248 -23.69 -3.95 23.08
N HIS A 249 -24.85 -4.43 23.54
CA HIS A 249 -24.96 -5.13 24.82
C HIS A 249 -24.20 -6.46 24.82
N GLU A 250 -24.30 -7.24 23.74
CA GLU A 250 -23.59 -8.50 23.55
C GLU A 250 -22.06 -8.29 23.55
N LEU A 251 -21.57 -7.25 22.87
CA LEU A 251 -20.16 -6.85 22.88
C LEU A 251 -19.67 -6.53 24.31
N ILE A 252 -20.46 -5.77 25.07
CA ILE A 252 -20.14 -5.42 26.46
C ILE A 252 -20.12 -6.66 27.36
N GLN A 253 -21.08 -7.57 27.20
CA GLN A 253 -21.13 -8.81 27.95
C GLN A 253 -19.95 -9.71 27.64
N GLU A 254 -19.60 -9.89 26.36
CA GLU A 254 -18.44 -10.70 25.98
C GLU A 254 -17.13 -10.09 26.49
N ALA A 255 -17.03 -8.75 26.54
CA ALA A 255 -15.89 -8.08 27.15
C ALA A 255 -15.79 -8.38 28.65
N LYS A 256 -16.91 -8.32 29.39
CA LYS A 256 -16.95 -8.71 30.82
C LYS A 256 -16.56 -10.17 31.04
N ASN A 257 -17.13 -11.08 30.26
CA ASN A 257 -16.83 -12.51 30.32
C ASN A 257 -15.36 -12.81 29.99
N SER A 258 -14.74 -11.95 29.20
CA SER A 258 -13.33 -12.02 28.84
C SER A 258 -12.37 -11.39 29.87
N GLY A 259 -12.88 -10.87 30.99
CA GLY A 259 -12.07 -10.27 32.06
C GLY A 259 -11.73 -8.78 31.86
N PHE A 260 -12.46 -8.08 30.99
CA PHE A 260 -12.40 -6.61 30.92
C PHE A 260 -13.24 -6.01 32.06
N GLU A 261 -12.57 -5.30 32.94
CA GLU A 261 -13.13 -4.60 34.10
C GLU A 261 -13.34 -3.10 33.76
N GLY A 262 -14.22 -2.41 34.51
CA GLY A 262 -14.51 -0.98 34.30
C GLY A 262 -15.59 -0.69 33.25
N ILE A 263 -16.28 -1.71 32.75
CA ILE A 263 -17.48 -1.60 31.88
C ILE A 263 -18.76 -1.82 32.71
N GLU A 264 -18.75 -1.37 33.96
CA GLU A 264 -19.86 -1.55 34.90
C GLU A 264 -20.98 -0.54 34.61
N GLY A 265 -22.23 -0.97 34.79
CA GLY A 265 -23.43 -0.18 34.50
C GLY A 265 -24.10 -0.47 33.15
N GLN A 266 -25.29 0.11 32.95
CA GLN A 266 -25.98 0.08 31.66
C GLN A 266 -25.26 0.99 30.66
N PRO A 267 -25.10 0.59 29.39
CA PRO A 267 -24.47 1.43 28.39
C PRO A 267 -25.18 2.78 28.26
N ALA A 268 -24.41 3.85 28.02
CA ALA A 268 -24.94 5.22 27.94
C ALA A 268 -26.07 5.39 26.91
N PHE A 269 -26.06 4.61 25.82
CA PHE A 269 -27.14 4.61 24.81
C PHE A 269 -28.43 3.92 25.26
N ALA A 270 -28.40 3.17 26.37
CA ALA A 270 -29.57 2.53 26.98
C ALA A 270 -30.13 3.34 28.17
N GLN A 271 -29.38 4.33 28.67
CA GLN A 271 -29.84 5.21 29.75
C GLN A 271 -30.63 6.39 29.18
N VAL A 272 -31.90 6.48 29.53
CA VAL A 272 -32.75 7.64 29.22
C VAL A 272 -32.67 8.60 30.42
N GLY A 273 -31.67 9.50 30.43
CA GLY A 273 -31.54 10.54 31.45
C GLY A 273 -30.14 11.19 31.51
N PRO A 274 -30.01 12.38 32.12
CA PRO A 274 -28.71 13.01 32.34
C PRO A 274 -27.85 12.15 33.27
N GLN A 275 -26.64 11.80 32.83
CA GLN A 275 -25.67 11.03 33.62
C GLN A 275 -25.23 11.83 34.85
N GLU A 276 -25.50 11.32 36.06
CA GLU A 276 -24.82 11.79 37.26
C GLU A 276 -23.34 11.41 37.15
N LYS A 277 -22.48 12.42 37.00
CA LYS A 277 -21.04 12.17 36.97
C LYS A 277 -20.60 11.68 38.35
N GLU A 278 -19.87 10.57 38.38
CA GLU A 278 -19.34 10.00 39.62
C GLU A 278 -18.34 10.98 40.26
N ILE A 279 -18.66 11.43 41.47
CA ILE A 279 -17.80 12.30 42.29
C ILE A 279 -17.18 11.45 43.38
N MET A 280 -15.85 11.45 43.46
CA MET A 280 -15.08 10.77 44.49
C MET A 280 -14.12 11.74 45.18
N ILE A 281 -13.63 11.36 46.36
CA ILE A 281 -12.56 12.07 47.05
C ILE A 281 -11.24 11.53 46.52
N TRP A 282 -10.37 12.42 46.05
CA TRP A 282 -9.06 12.06 45.55
C TRP A 282 -8.16 11.63 46.69
N SER A 283 -7.50 10.49 46.50
CA SER A 283 -6.50 9.96 47.40
C SER A 283 -5.28 9.47 46.63
N THR A 284 -4.12 9.46 47.28
CA THR A 284 -2.83 9.20 46.62
C THR A 284 -2.71 7.78 46.02
N ASP A 285 -3.45 6.81 46.55
CA ASP A 285 -3.58 5.44 46.03
C ASP A 285 -4.26 5.37 44.65
N LEU A 286 -5.19 6.29 44.36
CA LEU A 286 -5.88 6.40 43.06
C LEU A 286 -4.97 6.91 41.94
N GLN A 287 -3.81 7.46 42.28
CA GLN A 287 -2.85 7.97 41.29
C GLN A 287 -2.34 6.84 40.38
N SER A 288 -2.28 5.60 40.87
CA SER A 288 -1.94 4.42 40.07
C SER A 288 -3.00 4.11 39.00
N LYS A 289 -4.28 4.42 39.28
CA LYS A 289 -5.45 4.06 38.46
C LYS A 289 -5.93 5.19 37.54
N TYR A 290 -5.72 6.45 37.92
CA TYR A 290 -6.24 7.62 37.20
C TYR A 290 -5.16 8.67 36.93
N GLU A 291 -5.28 9.33 35.79
CA GLU A 291 -4.58 10.56 35.42
C GLU A 291 -5.38 11.77 35.89
N THR A 292 -4.67 12.82 36.32
CA THR A 292 -5.27 14.05 36.84
C THR A 292 -5.26 15.14 35.77
N PHE A 293 -6.40 15.79 35.57
CA PHE A 293 -6.48 17.01 34.76
C PHE A 293 -6.30 18.25 35.66
N GLY A 294 -5.07 18.76 35.69
CA GLY A 294 -4.67 19.90 36.52
C GLY A 294 -4.09 19.49 37.87
N HIS A 295 -3.87 20.47 38.74
CA HIS A 295 -3.34 20.23 40.09
C HIS A 295 -4.45 19.74 41.02
N ILE A 296 -4.31 18.50 41.49
CA ILE A 296 -5.22 17.84 42.42
C ILE A 296 -4.39 17.42 43.64
N THR A 297 -4.86 17.77 44.83
CA THR A 297 -4.27 17.38 46.11
C THR A 297 -5.10 16.32 46.80
N ASP A 298 -4.47 15.54 47.68
CA ASP A 298 -5.15 14.58 48.54
C ASP A 298 -6.32 15.26 49.30
N GLY A 299 -7.50 14.63 49.28
CA GLY A 299 -8.74 15.19 49.85
C GLY A 299 -9.59 16.03 48.90
N ASP A 300 -9.12 16.35 47.69
CA ASP A 300 -9.92 17.10 46.71
C ASP A 300 -11.11 16.29 46.18
N ARG A 301 -12.26 16.93 45.99
CA ARG A 301 -13.39 16.30 45.27
C ARG A 301 -13.10 16.31 43.77
N VAL A 302 -13.13 15.14 43.15
CA VAL A 302 -12.86 14.96 41.73
C VAL A 302 -14.03 14.26 41.03
N THR A 303 -14.28 14.63 39.79
CA THR A 303 -15.23 13.98 38.90
C THR A 303 -14.48 13.06 37.95
N VAL A 304 -14.98 11.83 37.80
CA VAL A 304 -14.46 10.89 36.80
C VAL A 304 -14.98 11.31 35.42
N GLU A 305 -14.09 11.82 34.57
CA GLU A 305 -14.42 12.12 33.17
C GLU A 305 -14.28 10.87 32.30
N ARG A 306 -13.34 9.97 32.64
CA ARG A 306 -13.16 8.68 31.97
C ARG A 306 -12.77 7.60 32.99
N PRO A 307 -13.49 6.47 33.07
CA PRO A 307 -13.09 5.36 33.94
C PRO A 307 -11.78 4.72 33.45
N ALA A 308 -11.04 4.09 34.37
CA ALA A 308 -9.84 3.33 34.03
C ALA A 308 -10.22 1.99 33.38
N VAL A 309 -9.43 1.55 32.40
CA VAL A 309 -9.61 0.24 31.75
C VAL A 309 -8.69 -0.76 32.44
N VAL A 310 -9.29 -1.76 33.06
CA VAL A 310 -8.58 -2.82 33.79
C VAL A 310 -8.84 -4.15 33.09
N PHE A 311 -7.81 -4.99 32.95
CA PHE A 311 -7.91 -6.31 32.34
C PHE A 311 -7.15 -7.32 33.21
N GLY A 312 -7.87 -8.32 33.74
CA GLY A 312 -7.30 -9.31 34.64
C GLY A 312 -6.60 -8.70 35.86
N GLY A 313 -7.23 -7.72 36.52
CA GLY A 313 -6.67 -7.00 37.66
C GLY A 313 -5.49 -6.07 37.37
N ARG A 314 -5.07 -5.90 36.09
CA ARG A 314 -4.02 -4.95 35.68
C ARG A 314 -4.61 -3.78 34.92
N ILE A 315 -4.18 -2.56 35.26
CA ILE A 315 -4.59 -1.34 34.57
C ILE A 315 -3.91 -1.31 33.20
N VAL A 316 -4.70 -1.39 32.13
CA VAL A 316 -4.23 -1.31 30.73
C VAL A 316 -4.24 0.15 30.26
N GLN A 317 -5.22 0.94 30.73
CA GLN A 317 -5.30 2.37 30.46
C GLN A 317 -5.81 3.09 31.70
N ARG A 318 -5.10 4.15 32.10
CA ARG A 318 -5.51 4.98 33.25
C ARG A 318 -6.76 5.79 32.89
N GLY A 319 -7.64 5.91 33.87
CA GLY A 319 -8.81 6.78 33.79
C GLY A 319 -8.40 8.26 33.82
N LEU A 320 -9.35 9.18 33.64
CA LEU A 320 -9.11 10.62 33.73
C LEU A 320 -10.07 11.22 34.75
N VAL A 321 -9.51 11.96 35.71
CA VAL A 321 -10.28 12.69 36.73
C VAL A 321 -10.00 14.18 36.65
N ARG A 322 -10.99 14.98 37.07
CA ARG A 322 -10.91 16.44 37.08
C ARG A 322 -11.44 16.98 38.41
N LYS A 323 -10.76 17.98 38.98
CA LYS A 323 -11.20 18.65 40.21
C LYS A 323 -12.58 19.32 40.03
N VAL A 324 -13.48 19.07 40.97
CA VAL A 324 -14.73 19.82 41.12
C VAL A 324 -14.37 21.20 41.66
N ARG A 325 -14.78 22.27 40.97
CA ARG A 325 -14.71 23.62 41.52
C ARG A 325 -15.98 23.86 42.32
N ASP A 326 -15.87 23.96 43.64
CA ASP A 326 -16.94 24.51 44.45
C ASP A 326 -17.18 25.96 43.96
N ARG A 327 -18.44 26.26 43.64
CA ARG A 327 -18.90 27.60 43.26
C ARG A 327 -19.31 28.38 44.49
#